data_AF-A0A520LWV1-F1
#
_entry.id   AF-A0A520LWV1-F1
#
_cell.length_a   1.000
_cell.length_b   1.000
_cell.length_c   1.000
_cell.angle_alpha   90.00
_cell.angle_beta   90.00
_cell.angle_gamma   90.00
#
_symmetry.space_group_name_H-M   'P 1'
#
loop_
_entity.id
_entity.type
_entity.pdbx_description
1 polymer ?
#
loop_
_entity_poly.entity_id
_entity_poly.type
_entity_poly.pdbx_seq_one_letter_code
_entity_poly.pdbx_strand_id
1 'polypeptide(L)'
;MEHLNRRKMWAVLLPAMFLPGIAALGYFVWLGDSPFAQVLYGSVKFFTLIWPLIATLFILKRPIRVNFRSYKEHLKSVPLGLMIGLPILATIGLLMMTPIGDVVKEAAPMIQKKSKDLGIINHFILFGALISIFHSLLEEYYWRWFVYGNLREVVSIRMAHFLAAFTFTLHHVVVMMQFFELPWALFFSACVGVGGFFWSLLYQRQKTLIGAWVSHALVDAALMSVGYYMIVY
;
A
#
# COMPACT_ATOMS: atom_id res chain seq x y z
N MET A 1 11.08 7.96 -32.12
CA MET A 1 11.29 6.85 -31.15
C MET A 1 10.83 7.22 -29.74
N GLU A 2 11.05 8.45 -29.28
CA GLU A 2 10.66 8.92 -27.94
C GLU A 2 9.14 8.90 -27.67
N HIS A 3 8.31 9.34 -28.62
CA HIS A 3 6.84 9.26 -28.51
C HIS A 3 6.31 7.83 -28.35
N LEU A 4 6.90 6.86 -29.05
CA LEU A 4 6.50 5.45 -28.97
C LEU A 4 6.85 4.86 -27.59
N ASN A 5 8.00 5.25 -27.03
CA ASN A 5 8.41 4.84 -25.70
C ASN A 5 7.47 5.43 -24.62
N ARG A 6 7.09 6.71 -24.77
CA ARG A 6 6.14 7.38 -23.86
C ARG A 6 4.75 6.75 -23.90
N ARG A 7 4.24 6.37 -25.07
CA ARG A 7 2.95 5.65 -25.21
C ARG A 7 2.97 4.29 -24.52
N LYS A 8 4.02 3.49 -24.73
CA LYS A 8 4.21 2.21 -24.02
C LYS A 8 4.25 2.40 -22.52
N MET A 9 4.88 3.47 -22.05
CA MET A 9 4.95 3.74 -20.62
C MET A 9 3.59 4.03 -20.00
N TRP A 10 2.79 4.89 -20.63
CA TRP A 10 1.42 5.12 -20.16
C TRP A 10 0.54 3.89 -20.26
N ALA A 11 0.71 3.05 -21.29
CA ALA A 11 -0.04 1.81 -21.44
C ALA A 11 0.19 0.83 -20.27
N VAL A 12 1.37 0.84 -19.65
CA VAL A 12 1.65 -0.01 -18.47
C VAL A 12 1.36 0.68 -17.13
N LEU A 13 1.52 2.01 -17.08
CA LEU A 13 1.29 2.80 -15.88
C LEU A 13 -0.20 2.98 -15.57
N LEU A 14 -1.05 3.23 -16.57
CA LEU A 14 -2.48 3.48 -16.33
C LEU A 14 -3.18 2.28 -15.66
N PRO A 15 -3.01 1.03 -16.13
CA PRO A 15 -3.56 -0.12 -15.41
C PRO A 15 -2.97 -0.23 -14.01
N ALA A 16 -1.67 -0.01 -13.85
CA ALA A 16 -1.03 -0.15 -12.55
C ALA A 16 -1.52 0.88 -11.51
N MET A 17 -1.79 2.10 -11.96
CA MET A 17 -2.27 3.17 -11.11
C MET A 17 -3.73 2.99 -10.69
N PHE A 18 -4.61 2.55 -11.60
CA PHE A 18 -6.05 2.60 -11.37
C PHE A 18 -6.72 1.26 -11.10
N LEU A 19 -6.16 0.14 -11.59
CA LEU A 19 -6.77 -1.18 -11.41
C LEU A 19 -6.94 -1.57 -9.94
N PRO A 20 -5.98 -1.36 -9.02
CA PRO A 20 -6.17 -1.69 -7.60
C PRO A 20 -7.36 -0.94 -6.96
N GLY A 21 -7.57 0.33 -7.32
CA GLY A 21 -8.70 1.12 -6.82
C GLY A 21 -10.04 0.70 -7.44
N ILE A 22 -10.08 0.53 -8.76
CA ILE A 22 -11.29 0.07 -9.47
C ILE A 22 -11.70 -1.33 -8.99
N ALA A 23 -10.73 -2.23 -8.85
CA ALA A 23 -11.03 -3.57 -8.40
C ALA A 23 -11.47 -3.60 -6.94
N ALA A 24 -10.94 -2.73 -6.08
CA ALA A 24 -11.45 -2.54 -4.72
C ALA A 24 -12.93 -2.15 -4.71
N LEU A 25 -13.38 -1.26 -5.61
CA LEU A 25 -14.81 -0.98 -5.75
C LEU A 25 -15.59 -2.24 -6.14
N GLY A 26 -15.04 -3.03 -7.06
CA GLY A 26 -15.60 -4.32 -7.44
C GLY A 26 -15.81 -5.25 -6.25
N TYR A 27 -14.74 -5.65 -5.57
CA TYR A 27 -14.82 -6.70 -4.54
C TYR A 27 -15.29 -6.22 -3.16
N PHE A 28 -15.23 -4.92 -2.84
CA PHE A 28 -15.77 -4.41 -1.58
C PHE A 28 -17.17 -3.79 -1.70
N VAL A 29 -17.49 -3.11 -2.81
CA VAL A 29 -18.72 -2.31 -2.93
C VAL A 29 -19.77 -2.99 -3.81
N TRP A 30 -19.38 -3.44 -5.00
CA TRP A 30 -20.35 -3.90 -6.00
C TRP A 30 -20.71 -5.38 -5.87
N LEU A 31 -19.75 -6.22 -5.46
CA LEU A 31 -19.91 -7.68 -5.45
C LEU A 31 -20.08 -8.27 -4.05
N GLY A 32 -19.89 -7.46 -3.00
CA GLY A 32 -20.05 -7.86 -1.59
C GLY A 32 -19.34 -9.18 -1.27
N ASP A 33 -20.08 -10.11 -0.64
CA ASP A 33 -19.56 -11.40 -0.19
C ASP A 33 -19.68 -12.52 -1.25
N SER A 34 -19.90 -12.17 -2.53
CA SER A 34 -20.01 -13.19 -3.59
C SER A 34 -18.69 -13.94 -3.81
N PRO A 35 -18.73 -15.22 -4.24
CA PRO A 35 -17.52 -15.96 -4.63
C PRO A 35 -16.70 -15.23 -5.71
N PHE A 36 -17.39 -14.48 -6.58
CA PHE A 36 -16.75 -13.67 -7.61
C PHE A 36 -15.93 -12.50 -7.03
N ALA A 37 -16.37 -11.91 -5.91
CA ALA A 37 -15.58 -10.90 -5.18
C ALA A 37 -14.25 -11.48 -4.68
N GLN A 38 -14.25 -12.71 -4.17
CA GLN A 38 -13.03 -13.39 -3.69
C GLN A 38 -12.06 -13.70 -4.84
N VAL A 39 -12.58 -14.16 -5.99
CA VAL A 39 -11.79 -14.38 -7.21
C VAL A 39 -11.18 -13.06 -7.69
N LEU A 40 -11.96 -11.97 -7.70
CA LEU A 40 -11.47 -10.65 -8.08
C LEU A 40 -10.38 -10.16 -7.11
N TYR A 41 -10.58 -10.32 -5.80
CA TYR A 41 -9.58 -9.99 -4.79
C TYR A 41 -8.25 -10.72 -5.01
N GLY A 42 -8.29 -12.05 -5.21
CA GLY A 42 -7.11 -12.86 -5.50
C GLY A 42 -6.43 -12.46 -6.81
N SER A 43 -7.24 -12.17 -7.84
CA SER A 43 -6.74 -11.73 -9.16
C SER A 43 -6.00 -10.39 -9.09
N VAL A 44 -6.45 -9.46 -8.25
CA VAL A 44 -5.75 -8.19 -8.03
C VAL A 44 -4.42 -8.39 -7.35
N LYS A 45 -4.34 -9.25 -6.32
CA LYS A 45 -3.05 -9.56 -5.67
C LYS A 45 -2.09 -10.21 -6.67
N PHE A 46 -2.57 -11.15 -7.48
CA PHE A 46 -1.78 -11.73 -8.57
C PHE A 46 -1.32 -10.67 -9.58
N PHE A 47 -2.20 -9.75 -9.98
CA PHE A 47 -1.85 -8.63 -10.83
C PHE A 47 -0.75 -7.74 -10.21
N THR A 48 -0.86 -7.38 -8.92
CA THR A 48 0.16 -6.57 -8.25
C THR A 48 1.54 -7.24 -8.21
N LEU A 49 1.59 -8.57 -8.18
CA LEU A 49 2.85 -9.31 -8.23
C LEU A 49 3.40 -9.42 -9.66
N ILE A 50 2.55 -9.77 -10.62
CA ILE A 50 2.98 -10.21 -11.95
C ILE A 50 3.02 -9.09 -12.99
N TRP A 51 2.10 -8.11 -12.91
CA TRP A 51 2.03 -7.02 -13.89
C TRP A 51 3.34 -6.24 -14.01
N PRO A 52 4.02 -5.84 -12.92
CA PRO A 52 5.29 -5.13 -13.04
C PRO A 52 6.38 -5.93 -13.78
N LEU A 53 6.42 -7.25 -13.61
CA LEU A 53 7.34 -8.14 -14.34
C LEU A 53 6.96 -8.22 -15.81
N ILE A 54 5.68 -8.46 -16.11
CA ILE A 54 5.20 -8.55 -17.49
C ILE A 54 5.50 -7.25 -18.25
N ALA A 55 5.10 -6.13 -17.66
CA ALA A 55 5.30 -4.82 -18.23
C ALA A 55 6.77 -4.52 -18.46
N THR A 56 7.63 -4.78 -17.48
CA THR A 56 9.07 -4.46 -17.56
C THR A 56 9.79 -5.33 -18.60
N LEU A 57 9.59 -6.64 -18.55
CA LEU A 57 10.33 -7.60 -19.38
C LEU A 57 9.80 -7.69 -20.82
N PHE A 58 8.47 -7.76 -21.00
CA PHE A 58 7.88 -8.05 -22.31
C PHE A 58 7.39 -6.81 -23.05
N ILE A 59 6.84 -5.81 -22.34
CA ILE A 59 6.26 -4.61 -22.98
C ILE A 59 7.33 -3.52 -23.15
N LEU A 60 7.99 -3.15 -22.05
CA LEU A 60 9.06 -2.14 -22.03
C LEU A 60 10.39 -2.69 -22.51
N LYS A 61 10.56 -4.02 -22.53
CA LYS A 61 11.78 -4.72 -22.96
C LYS A 61 13.03 -4.24 -22.21
N ARG A 62 12.89 -4.03 -20.90
CA ARG A 62 13.98 -3.59 -20.03
C ARG A 62 14.47 -4.78 -19.21
N PRO A 63 15.80 -4.98 -19.08
CA PRO A 63 16.32 -5.96 -18.13
C PRO A 63 15.95 -5.50 -16.72
N ILE A 64 15.51 -6.44 -15.87
CA ILE A 64 15.38 -6.17 -14.43
C ILE A 64 16.80 -5.98 -13.90
N ARG A 65 17.21 -4.72 -13.77
CA ARG A 65 18.46 -4.38 -13.09
C ARG A 65 18.24 -4.56 -11.60
N VAL A 66 18.40 -5.78 -11.12
CA VAL A 66 18.64 -6.01 -9.69
C VAL A 66 19.95 -5.30 -9.42
N ASN A 67 19.86 -4.12 -8.81
CA ASN A 67 21.05 -3.42 -8.38
C ASN A 67 21.66 -4.32 -7.29
N PHE A 68 22.73 -5.04 -7.61
CA PHE A 68 23.49 -5.88 -6.66
C PHE A 68 24.23 -4.98 -5.67
N ARG A 69 23.46 -4.13 -4.99
CA ARG A 69 23.91 -3.42 -3.82
C ARG A 69 24.28 -4.46 -2.79
N SER A 70 25.43 -4.25 -2.16
CA SER A 70 25.80 -5.09 -1.02
C SER A 70 24.66 -5.03 0.00
N TYR A 71 24.38 -6.15 0.68
CA TYR A 71 23.46 -6.18 1.81
C TYR A 71 23.70 -5.02 2.80
N LYS A 72 24.97 -4.61 2.99
CA LYS A 72 25.34 -3.44 3.80
C LYS A 72 24.73 -2.13 3.31
N GLU A 73 24.60 -1.91 2.01
CA GLU A 73 23.99 -0.70 1.44
C GLU A 73 22.48 -0.68 1.61
N HIS A 74 21.83 -1.85 1.60
CA HIS A 74 20.43 -1.97 1.97
C HIS A 74 20.23 -1.63 3.45
N LEU A 75 21.09 -2.15 4.34
CA LEU A 75 21.02 -1.84 5.78
C LEU A 75 21.22 -0.35 6.10
N LYS A 76 22.04 0.37 5.33
CA LYS A 76 22.20 1.83 5.49
C LYS A 76 20.89 2.61 5.30
N SER A 77 19.87 2.01 4.69
CA SER A 77 18.55 2.65 4.52
C SER A 77 17.61 2.49 5.72
N VAL A 78 17.89 1.52 6.60
CA VAL A 78 17.05 1.18 7.77
C VAL A 78 16.88 2.35 8.74
N PRO A 79 17.93 3.10 9.15
CA PRO A 79 17.78 4.18 10.12
C PRO A 79 16.78 5.26 9.68
N LEU A 80 16.78 5.63 8.40
CA LEU A 80 15.84 6.62 7.87
C LEU A 80 14.41 6.04 7.78
N GLY A 81 14.28 4.74 7.51
CA GLY A 81 13.00 4.04 7.57
C GLY A 81 12.41 4.05 8.99
N LEU A 82 13.24 3.74 10.01
CA LEU A 82 12.84 3.84 11.42
C LEU A 82 12.48 5.28 11.82
N MET A 83 13.26 6.26 11.35
CA MET A 83 13.01 7.68 11.62
C MET A 83 11.67 8.17 11.07
N ILE A 84 11.16 7.59 9.98
CA ILE A 84 9.82 7.89 9.46
C ILE A 84 8.75 7.00 10.09
N GLY A 85 9.01 5.70 10.24
CA GLY A 85 8.03 4.73 10.73
C GLY A 85 7.70 4.87 12.22
N LEU A 86 8.70 5.06 13.10
CA LEU A 86 8.49 5.12 14.55
C LEU A 86 7.60 6.31 14.97
N PRO A 87 7.79 7.54 14.43
CA PRO A 87 6.86 8.63 14.75
C PRO A 87 5.44 8.38 14.27
N ILE A 88 5.24 7.74 13.10
CA ILE A 88 3.90 7.41 12.61
C ILE A 88 3.25 6.35 13.51
N LEU A 89 3.99 5.29 13.85
CA LEU A 89 3.55 4.26 14.81
C LEU A 89 3.15 4.89 16.14
N ALA A 90 4.00 5.75 16.70
CA ALA A 90 3.70 6.45 17.96
C ALA A 90 2.47 7.35 17.82
N THR A 91 2.33 8.05 16.69
CA THR A 91 1.16 8.90 16.41
C THR A 91 -0.11 8.06 16.36
N ILE A 92 -0.11 6.89 15.72
CA ILE A 92 -1.26 5.97 15.70
C ILE A 92 -1.65 5.59 17.13
N GLY A 93 -0.68 5.19 17.96
CA GLY A 93 -0.93 4.86 19.37
C GLY A 93 -1.47 6.03 20.19
N LEU A 94 -0.91 7.22 20.02
CA LEU A 94 -1.36 8.44 20.71
C LEU A 94 -2.77 8.86 20.27
N LEU A 95 -3.10 8.73 18.98
CA LEU A 95 -4.44 9.05 18.46
C LEU A 95 -5.53 8.17 19.10
N MET A 96 -5.22 6.91 19.45
CA MET A 96 -6.14 6.02 20.16
C MET A 96 -6.53 6.51 21.56
N MET A 97 -5.76 7.43 22.14
CA MET A 97 -6.03 8.07 23.43
C MET A 97 -6.84 9.38 23.33
N THR A 98 -7.21 9.78 22.11
CA THR A 98 -7.97 11.00 21.82
C THR A 98 -9.38 10.65 21.33
N PRO A 99 -10.29 11.62 21.12
CA PRO A 99 -11.60 11.36 20.51
C PRO A 99 -11.54 10.71 19.12
N ILE A 100 -10.44 10.86 18.37
CA ILE A 100 -10.22 10.13 17.11
C ILE A 100 -10.15 8.62 17.38
N GLY A 101 -9.57 8.21 18.51
CA GLY A 101 -9.55 6.83 18.96
C GLY A 101 -10.94 6.26 19.23
N ASP A 102 -11.89 7.07 19.67
CA ASP A 102 -13.27 6.62 19.91
C ASP A 102 -13.99 6.36 18.59
N VAL A 103 -13.80 7.22 17.58
CA VAL A 103 -14.24 6.97 16.19
C VAL A 103 -13.64 5.66 15.65
N VAL A 104 -12.36 5.40 15.94
CA VAL A 104 -11.75 4.12 15.59
C VAL A 104 -12.49 2.98 16.29
N LYS A 105 -12.62 3.01 17.62
CA LYS A 105 -13.31 1.97 18.42
C LYS A 105 -14.73 1.68 17.95
N GLU A 106 -15.48 2.68 17.49
CA GLU A 106 -16.83 2.49 16.91
C GLU A 106 -16.84 1.56 15.69
N ALA A 107 -15.72 1.44 14.96
CA ALA A 107 -15.57 0.51 13.84
C ALA A 107 -15.33 -0.95 14.26
N ALA A 108 -15.16 -1.25 15.56
CA ALA A 108 -14.85 -2.59 16.06
C ALA A 108 -15.84 -3.68 15.58
N PRO A 109 -17.18 -3.48 15.57
CA PRO A 109 -18.12 -4.49 15.08
C PRO A 109 -17.88 -4.85 13.60
N MET A 110 -17.52 -3.87 12.76
CA MET A 110 -17.22 -4.08 11.35
C MET A 110 -15.90 -4.83 11.15
N ILE A 111 -14.87 -4.50 11.93
CA ILE A 111 -13.58 -5.21 11.93
C ILE A 111 -13.77 -6.67 12.37
N GLN A 112 -14.53 -6.91 13.44
CA GLN A 112 -14.84 -8.26 13.91
C GLN A 112 -15.63 -9.06 12.88
N LYS A 113 -16.69 -8.47 12.31
CA LYS A 113 -17.47 -9.11 11.24
C LYS A 113 -16.58 -9.47 10.05
N LYS A 114 -15.81 -8.51 9.54
CA LYS A 114 -14.94 -8.74 8.38
C LYS A 114 -13.87 -9.79 8.66
N SER A 115 -13.32 -9.82 9.87
CA SER A 115 -12.34 -10.83 10.29
C SER A 115 -12.94 -12.24 10.37
N LYS A 116 -14.23 -12.36 10.76
CA LYS A 116 -14.97 -13.63 10.70
C LYS A 116 -15.25 -14.05 9.27
N ASP A 117 -15.74 -13.14 8.44
CA ASP A 117 -16.09 -13.42 7.03
C ASP A 117 -14.86 -13.86 6.22
N LEU A 118 -13.68 -13.32 6.53
CA LEU A 118 -12.40 -13.71 5.92
C LEU A 118 -11.77 -14.96 6.55
N GLY A 119 -12.35 -15.51 7.62
CA GLY A 119 -11.80 -16.67 8.33
C GLY A 119 -10.49 -16.39 9.08
N ILE A 120 -10.15 -15.12 9.33
CA ILE A 120 -8.87 -14.72 9.95
C ILE A 120 -8.98 -14.43 11.45
N ILE A 121 -10.19 -14.41 12.04
CA ILE A 121 -10.39 -13.97 13.43
C ILE A 121 -9.52 -14.76 14.44
N ASN A 122 -9.41 -16.08 14.28
CA ASN A 122 -8.60 -16.95 15.16
C ASN A 122 -7.10 -16.95 14.81
N HIS A 123 -6.73 -16.32 13.69
CA HIS A 123 -5.37 -16.25 13.18
C HIS A 123 -4.93 -14.81 12.94
N PHE A 124 -5.56 -13.85 13.63
CA PHE A 124 -5.43 -12.44 13.31
C PHE A 124 -4.00 -11.93 13.51
N ILE A 125 -3.27 -12.44 14.51
CA ILE A 125 -1.85 -12.10 14.73
C ILE A 125 -0.99 -12.56 13.55
N LEU A 126 -1.20 -13.79 13.06
CA LEU A 126 -0.49 -14.32 11.89
C LEU A 126 -0.83 -13.50 10.64
N PHE A 127 -2.12 -13.23 10.42
CA PHE A 127 -2.57 -12.37 9.33
C PHE A 127 -1.92 -10.98 9.41
N GLY A 128 -1.91 -10.35 10.59
CA GLY A 128 -1.28 -9.06 10.82
C GLY A 128 0.21 -9.10 10.49
N ALA A 129 0.95 -10.11 10.94
CA ALA A 129 2.36 -10.28 10.60
C ALA A 129 2.58 -10.46 9.08
N LEU A 130 1.73 -11.23 8.40
CA LEU A 130 1.79 -11.40 6.94
C LEU A 130 1.54 -10.09 6.20
N ILE A 131 0.57 -9.29 6.66
CA ILE A 131 0.30 -7.97 6.09
C ILE A 131 1.49 -7.03 6.33
N SER A 132 1.92 -6.89 7.57
CA SER A 132 2.99 -5.96 7.92
C SER A 132 4.33 -6.28 7.26
N ILE A 133 4.65 -7.55 7.03
CA ILE A 133 5.96 -7.94 6.47
C ILE A 133 5.88 -8.16 4.97
N PHE A 134 5.08 -9.13 4.52
CA PHE A 134 5.09 -9.58 3.13
C PHE A 134 4.21 -8.69 2.25
N HIS A 135 3.03 -8.31 2.74
CA HIS A 135 2.13 -7.48 1.95
C HIS A 135 2.71 -6.08 1.75
N SER A 136 3.21 -5.44 2.80
CA SER A 136 3.87 -4.13 2.71
C SER A 136 5.06 -4.17 1.74
N LEU A 137 5.85 -5.24 1.71
CA LEU A 137 6.96 -5.40 0.75
C LEU A 137 6.44 -5.50 -0.70
N LEU A 138 5.37 -6.27 -0.93
CA LEU A 138 4.73 -6.36 -2.23
C LEU A 138 4.20 -5.00 -2.68
N GLU A 139 3.64 -4.22 -1.75
CA GLU A 139 3.19 -2.86 -2.03
C GLU A 139 4.36 -1.91 -2.36
N GLU A 140 5.48 -1.97 -1.65
CA GLU A 140 6.68 -1.21 -2.00
C GLU A 140 7.21 -1.58 -3.39
N TYR A 141 7.25 -2.87 -3.70
CA TYR A 141 7.61 -3.38 -5.02
C TYR A 141 6.69 -2.80 -6.10
N TYR A 142 5.39 -2.82 -5.87
CA TYR A 142 4.42 -2.36 -6.85
C TYR A 142 4.40 -0.82 -6.98
N TRP A 143 4.22 -0.11 -5.87
CA TRP A 143 4.01 1.33 -5.88
C TRP A 143 5.30 2.14 -6.01
N ARG A 144 6.40 1.72 -5.37
CA ARG A 144 7.64 2.50 -5.34
C ARG A 144 8.56 2.07 -6.46
N TRP A 145 8.84 0.78 -6.58
CA TRP A 145 9.71 0.30 -7.66
C TRP A 145 9.06 0.43 -9.03
N PHE A 146 7.83 -0.08 -9.22
CA PHE A 146 7.19 -0.06 -10.53
C PHE A 146 6.47 1.26 -10.85
N VAL A 147 5.42 1.63 -10.11
CA VAL A 147 4.59 2.81 -10.45
C VAL A 147 5.40 4.11 -10.38
N TYR A 148 5.92 4.48 -9.21
CA TYR A 148 6.73 5.69 -9.05
C TYR A 148 8.00 5.64 -9.90
N GLY A 149 8.70 4.50 -9.91
CA GLY A 149 9.95 4.31 -10.63
C GLY A 149 9.84 4.57 -12.14
N ASN A 150 8.71 4.23 -12.76
CA ASN A 150 8.42 4.51 -14.16
C ASN A 150 7.77 5.90 -14.37
N LEU A 151 6.93 6.39 -13.45
CA LEU A 151 6.31 7.73 -13.56
C LEU A 151 7.37 8.84 -13.69
N ARG A 152 8.44 8.77 -12.89
CA ARG A 152 9.52 9.79 -12.91
C ARG A 152 10.29 9.87 -14.23
N GLU A 153 10.06 8.97 -15.17
CA GLU A 153 10.65 9.02 -16.52
C GLU A 153 9.74 9.71 -17.55
N VAL A 154 8.46 9.87 -17.26
CA VAL A 154 7.46 10.40 -18.22
C VAL A 154 6.76 11.67 -17.74
N VAL A 155 6.94 12.02 -16.47
CA VAL A 155 6.50 13.27 -15.82
C VAL A 155 7.61 13.83 -14.92
N SER A 156 7.43 15.05 -14.41
CA SER A 156 8.38 15.64 -13.46
C SER A 156 8.45 14.83 -12.16
N ILE A 157 9.58 14.87 -11.44
CA ILE A 157 9.77 14.15 -10.18
C ILE A 157 8.67 14.50 -9.16
N ARG A 158 8.31 15.80 -9.06
CA ARG A 158 7.22 16.25 -8.18
C ARG A 158 5.88 15.60 -8.55
N MET A 159 5.56 15.55 -9.85
CA MET A 159 4.33 14.92 -10.33
C MET A 159 4.36 13.41 -10.15
N ALA A 160 5.52 12.76 -10.27
CA ALA A 160 5.64 11.32 -10.02
C ALA A 160 5.35 10.97 -8.55
N HIS A 161 5.88 11.74 -7.59
CA HIS A 161 5.54 11.57 -6.17
C HIS A 161 4.05 11.77 -5.92
N PHE A 162 3.47 12.85 -6.47
CA PHE A 162 2.05 13.15 -6.31
C PHE A 162 1.16 12.05 -6.90
N LEU A 163 1.36 11.65 -8.16
CA LEU A 163 0.53 10.65 -8.83
C LEU A 163 0.63 9.27 -8.19
N ALA A 164 1.84 8.86 -7.79
CA ALA A 164 2.02 7.57 -7.11
C ALA A 164 1.32 7.56 -5.74
N ALA A 165 1.47 8.62 -4.94
CA ALA A 165 0.79 8.74 -3.65
C ALA A 165 -0.73 8.85 -3.80
N PHE A 166 -1.21 9.68 -4.74
CA PHE A 166 -2.63 9.89 -4.99
C PHE A 166 -3.35 8.60 -5.40
N THR A 167 -2.78 7.85 -6.35
CA THR A 167 -3.40 6.61 -6.83
C THR A 167 -3.31 5.46 -5.83
N PHE A 168 -2.25 5.44 -5.01
CA PHE A 168 -2.19 4.60 -3.81
C PHE A 168 -3.30 4.94 -2.80
N THR A 169 -3.57 6.23 -2.57
CA THR A 169 -4.66 6.70 -1.70
C THR A 169 -6.04 6.32 -2.22
N LEU A 170 -6.29 6.40 -3.53
CA LEU A 170 -7.59 6.05 -4.10
C LEU A 170 -8.03 4.63 -3.76
N HIS A 171 -7.08 3.68 -3.76
CA HIS A 171 -7.34 2.32 -3.30
C HIS A 171 -7.75 2.29 -1.82
N HIS A 172 -7.05 3.04 -0.98
CA HIS A 172 -7.29 3.10 0.46
C HIS A 172 -8.61 3.80 0.83
N VAL A 173 -9.08 4.75 0.03
CA VAL A 173 -10.42 5.35 0.20
C VAL A 173 -11.49 4.26 0.19
N VAL A 174 -11.43 3.33 -0.77
CA VAL A 174 -12.40 2.24 -0.86
C VAL A 174 -12.32 1.30 0.34
N VAL A 175 -11.10 0.99 0.80
CA VAL A 175 -10.87 0.16 1.99
C VAL A 175 -11.41 0.84 3.25
N MET A 176 -11.10 2.12 3.45
CA MET A 176 -11.50 2.86 4.65
C MET A 176 -13.01 3.07 4.72
N MET A 177 -13.69 3.21 3.58
CA MET A 177 -15.16 3.28 3.52
C MET A 177 -15.86 1.98 3.97
N GLN A 178 -15.13 0.87 4.16
CA GLN A 178 -15.69 -0.35 4.74
C GLN A 178 -15.78 -0.30 6.28
N PHE A 179 -15.11 0.66 6.90
CA PHE A 179 -14.97 0.75 8.36
C PHE A 179 -15.36 2.13 8.91
N PHE A 180 -15.43 3.16 8.06
CA PHE A 180 -15.63 4.53 8.49
C PHE A 180 -16.59 5.27 7.58
N GLU A 181 -17.35 6.19 8.17
CA GLU A 181 -18.13 7.20 7.45
C GLU A 181 -17.23 8.06 6.55
N LEU A 182 -17.81 8.60 5.48
CA LEU A 182 -17.05 9.25 4.40
C LEU A 182 -16.02 10.30 4.88
N PRO A 183 -16.32 11.24 5.80
CA PRO A 183 -15.32 12.21 6.25
C PRO A 183 -14.09 11.56 6.92
N TRP A 184 -14.33 10.55 7.75
CA TRP A 184 -13.27 9.81 8.42
C TRP A 184 -12.51 8.89 7.48
N ALA A 185 -13.21 8.25 6.55
CA ALA A 185 -12.58 7.43 5.52
C ALA A 185 -11.63 8.27 4.65
N LEU A 186 -12.03 9.48 4.26
CA LEU A 186 -11.18 10.41 3.51
C LEU A 186 -9.99 10.89 4.35
N PHE A 187 -10.22 11.23 5.63
CA PHE A 187 -9.15 11.66 6.54
C PHE A 187 -8.08 10.57 6.71
N PHE A 188 -8.47 9.35 7.09
CA PHE A 188 -7.53 8.25 7.27
C PHE A 188 -6.82 7.86 5.96
N SER A 189 -7.54 7.89 4.84
CA SER A 189 -6.93 7.63 3.52
C SER A 189 -5.92 8.70 3.12
N ALA A 190 -6.18 9.97 3.46
CA ALA A 190 -5.22 11.04 3.26
C ALA A 190 -3.95 10.82 4.10
N CYS A 191 -4.07 10.38 5.36
CA CYS A 191 -2.92 9.99 6.18
C CYS A 191 -2.11 8.86 5.54
N VAL A 192 -2.78 7.84 4.99
CA VAL A 192 -2.11 6.76 4.24
C VAL A 192 -1.40 7.30 3.00
N GLY A 193 -2.02 8.24 2.28
CA GLY A 193 -1.42 8.94 1.14
C GLY A 193 -0.15 9.70 1.48
N VAL A 194 -0.15 10.40 2.62
CA VAL A 194 1.04 11.08 3.15
C VAL A 194 2.16 10.07 3.43
N GLY A 195 1.83 8.91 4.00
CA GLY A 195 2.77 7.78 4.11
C GLY A 195 3.32 7.36 2.74
N GLY A 196 2.43 7.12 1.77
CA GLY A 196 2.74 6.87 0.36
C GLY A 196 3.76 7.83 -0.23
N PHE A 197 3.56 9.13 0.02
CA PHE A 197 4.44 10.19 -0.41
C PHE A 197 5.82 10.10 0.26
N PHE A 198 5.89 9.96 1.59
CA PHE A 198 7.16 9.81 2.30
C PHE A 198 7.95 8.58 1.85
N TRP A 199 7.29 7.44 1.66
CA TRP A 199 7.93 6.22 1.18
C TRP A 199 8.50 6.38 -0.23
N SER A 200 7.84 7.15 -1.11
CA SER A 200 8.40 7.50 -2.41
C SER A 200 9.62 8.43 -2.32
N LEU A 201 9.67 9.35 -1.34
CA LEU A 201 10.86 10.16 -1.06
C LEU A 201 12.03 9.31 -0.54
N LEU A 202 11.76 8.37 0.37
CA LEU A 202 12.76 7.42 0.87
C LEU A 202 13.32 6.61 -0.29
N TYR A 203 12.47 6.02 -1.14
CA TYR A 203 12.89 5.26 -2.29
C TYR A 203 13.73 6.10 -3.28
N GLN A 204 13.31 7.33 -3.57
CA GLN A 204 14.06 8.24 -4.45
C GLN A 204 15.47 8.54 -3.90
N ARG A 205 15.57 8.85 -2.60
CA ARG A 205 16.83 9.19 -1.93
C ARG A 205 17.74 7.98 -1.81
N GLN A 206 17.19 6.85 -1.39
CA GLN A 206 17.96 5.68 -0.99
C GLN A 206 18.21 4.71 -2.15
N LYS A 207 17.38 4.74 -3.20
CA LYS A 207 17.44 3.83 -4.37
C LYS A 207 17.39 2.36 -3.98
N THR A 208 16.67 2.05 -2.91
CA THR A 208 16.36 0.71 -2.37
C THR A 208 14.99 0.78 -1.74
N LEU A 209 14.24 -0.33 -1.75
CA LEU A 209 12.94 -0.41 -1.09
C LEU A 209 13.05 -0.58 0.43
N ILE A 210 14.18 -1.05 0.95
CA ILE A 210 14.31 -1.46 2.35
C ILE A 210 13.94 -0.36 3.36
N GLY A 211 14.40 0.88 3.19
CA GLY A 211 14.04 1.96 4.13
C GLY A 211 12.55 2.30 4.08
N ALA A 212 11.96 2.35 2.88
CA ALA A 212 10.52 2.56 2.72
C ALA A 212 9.71 1.39 3.31
N TRP A 213 10.11 0.15 3.02
CA TRP A 213 9.51 -1.07 3.53
C TRP A 213 9.56 -1.17 5.06
N VAL A 214 10.71 -0.87 5.70
CA VAL A 214 10.81 -0.86 7.16
C VAL A 214 9.84 0.14 7.77
N SER A 215 9.74 1.34 7.20
CA SER A 215 8.78 2.35 7.65
C SER A 215 7.34 1.84 7.48
N HIS A 216 7.01 1.29 6.30
CA HIS A 216 5.68 0.77 5.99
C HIS A 216 5.30 -0.40 6.91
N ALA A 217 6.18 -1.37 7.10
CA ALA A 217 5.98 -2.51 7.97
C ALA A 217 5.68 -2.11 9.42
N LEU A 218 6.35 -1.07 9.94
CA LEU A 218 6.06 -0.53 11.26
C LEU A 218 4.66 0.10 11.34
N VAL A 219 4.26 0.84 10.31
CA VAL A 219 2.93 1.47 10.24
C VAL A 219 1.84 0.40 10.17
N ASP A 220 2.02 -0.61 9.31
CA ASP A 220 1.09 -1.73 9.21
C ASP A 220 1.01 -2.51 10.52
N ALA A 221 2.16 -2.75 11.18
CA ALA A 221 2.17 -3.45 12.47
C ALA A 221 1.40 -2.66 13.54
N ALA A 222 1.50 -1.32 13.54
CA ALA A 222 0.72 -0.45 14.41
C ALA A 222 -0.78 -0.57 14.14
N LEU A 223 -1.19 -0.49 12.87
CA LEU A 223 -2.59 -0.62 12.45
C LEU A 223 -3.16 -2.00 12.78
N MET A 224 -2.40 -3.08 12.54
CA MET A 224 -2.79 -4.45 12.88
C MET A 224 -2.87 -4.65 14.40
N SER A 225 -2.02 -3.98 15.17
CA SER A 225 -2.11 -4.01 16.65
C SER A 225 -3.39 -3.34 17.15
N VAL A 226 -3.80 -2.22 16.53
CA VAL A 226 -5.09 -1.57 16.80
C VAL A 226 -6.25 -2.50 16.43
N GLY A 227 -6.22 -3.11 15.23
CA GLY A 227 -7.24 -4.07 14.81
C GLY A 227 -7.35 -5.27 15.76
N TYR A 228 -6.22 -5.81 16.24
CA TYR A 228 -6.20 -6.88 17.23
C TYR A 228 -6.82 -6.44 18.56
N TYR A 229 -6.47 -5.25 19.04
CA TYR A 229 -7.06 -4.67 20.25
C TYR A 229 -8.58 -4.64 20.17
N MET A 230 -9.15 -4.20 19.03
CA MET A 230 -10.61 -4.09 18.82
C MET A 230 -11.33 -5.43 18.63
N ILE A 231 -10.60 -6.49 18.31
CA ILE A 231 -11.15 -7.86 18.21
C ILE A 231 -11.22 -8.49 19.59
N VAL A 232 -10.26 -8.19 20.47
CA VAL A 232 -10.09 -8.84 21.77
C VAL A 232 -10.76 -8.07 22.91
N TYR A 233 -10.72 -6.74 22.87
CA TYR A 233 -11.16 -5.84 23.94
C TYR A 233 -12.25 -4.89 23.43
#